data_AF-A0A2H9QXY6-F1
#
_entry.id   AF-A0A2H9QXY6-F1
#
_cell.length_a   1.000
_cell.length_b   1.000
_cell.length_c   1.000
_cell.angle_alpha   90.00
_cell.angle_beta   90.00
_cell.angle_gamma   90.00
#
_symmetry.space_group_name_H-M   'P 1'
#
loop_
_entity.id
_entity.type
_entity.pdbx_description
1 polymer ?
#
loop_
_entity_poly.entity_id
_entity_poly.type
_entity_poly.pdbx_seq_one_letter_code
_entity_poly.pdbx_strand_id
1 'polypeptide(L)'
;MPKKSSSKEYVSIPVDSKVILFNEIQKGDSFLFLYDEKVEKFNSYRSFLENGLKNNEVCLYAFENVEHKWHPENIFAKQIENKQLHIFPITDLQSLDKKISKMCTMTKSDAAPLRLLIDFCNLTNPENIDAVVSSGEKILRKSKELPITSISAFNTNSLNYEVVGKIMRMYEKVIFLNQAGEMCVSLPTFSRIKLSKKPSFEAVSQETTETFVKNNLEIITLYLLGKKPMCGYDVIKTISQQFRCFLSQGTVYPLLYSLENKGILKIEKEAKAKIYSLTEEGKKIVGKKIDEFKAAHRHMLGLIE
;
A
#
# COMPACT_ATOMS: atom_id res chain seq x y z
N MET A 1 41.62 17.13 -3.35
CA MET A 1 40.29 17.51 -3.90
C MET A 1 39.21 17.14 -2.89
N PRO A 2 38.30 18.05 -2.54
CA PRO A 2 37.34 17.81 -1.46
C PRO A 2 36.29 16.78 -1.88
N LYS A 3 35.98 15.83 -1.00
CA LYS A 3 34.84 14.92 -1.14
C LYS A 3 33.56 15.76 -1.23
N LYS A 4 32.85 15.70 -2.35
CA LYS A 4 31.46 16.19 -2.44
C LYS A 4 30.64 15.40 -1.42
N SER A 5 30.31 16.05 -0.31
CA SER A 5 29.22 15.65 0.58
C SER A 5 27.96 15.58 -0.26
N SER A 6 27.48 14.37 -0.59
CA SER A 6 26.12 14.21 -1.11
C SER A 6 25.17 14.44 0.07
N SER A 7 24.64 15.66 0.18
CA SER A 7 23.50 15.93 1.05
C SER A 7 22.40 14.97 0.65
N LYS A 8 21.98 14.08 1.57
CA LYS A 8 20.79 13.26 1.37
C LYS A 8 19.61 14.21 1.25
N GLU A 9 18.93 14.20 0.11
CA GLU A 9 17.70 14.97 -0.10
C GLU A 9 16.54 14.19 0.53
N TYR A 10 15.78 14.85 1.42
CA TYR A 10 14.63 14.26 2.08
C TYR A 10 13.35 14.93 1.58
N VAL A 11 12.32 14.14 1.27
CA VAL A 11 10.95 14.65 1.21
C VAL A 11 10.32 14.41 2.56
N SER A 12 9.82 15.50 3.15
CA SER A 12 8.95 15.45 4.32
C SER A 12 7.50 15.34 3.85
N ILE A 13 6.73 14.43 4.42
CA ILE A 13 5.28 14.45 4.30
C ILE A 13 4.72 14.65 5.72
N PRO A 14 4.13 15.83 6.04
CA PRO A 14 3.55 16.11 7.35
C PRO A 14 2.22 15.37 7.52
N VAL A 15 2.06 14.70 8.67
CA VAL A 15 0.86 13.93 9.02
C VAL A 15 0.60 14.14 10.51
N ASP A 16 -0.52 14.77 10.88
CA ASP A 16 -1.03 14.92 12.26
C ASP A 16 0.04 14.84 13.35
N SER A 17 0.93 15.85 13.38
CA SER A 17 2.05 16.04 14.33
C SER A 17 3.32 15.17 14.19
N LYS A 18 3.45 14.37 13.13
CA LYS A 18 4.67 13.62 12.75
C LYS A 18 5.13 13.97 11.33
N VAL A 19 6.42 13.83 11.07
CA VAL A 19 7.02 14.05 9.75
C VAL A 19 7.63 12.73 9.26
N ILE A 20 7.14 12.23 8.13
CA ILE A 20 7.76 11.07 7.47
C ILE A 20 8.89 11.59 6.59
N LEU A 21 10.10 11.17 6.92
CA LEU A 21 11.32 11.46 6.18
C LEU A 21 11.66 10.24 5.33
N PHE A 22 11.55 10.37 4.02
CA PHE A 22 12.08 9.34 3.12
C PHE A 22 13.58 9.58 2.96
N ASN A 23 14.39 8.68 3.50
CA ASN A 23 15.86 8.78 3.49
C ASN A 23 16.48 8.57 2.09
N GLU A 24 15.69 8.04 1.15
CA GLU A 24 16.12 7.61 -0.20
C GLU A 24 15.01 7.84 -1.23
N ILE A 25 14.57 9.09 -1.41
CA ILE A 25 13.86 9.44 -2.64
C ILE A 25 14.89 9.78 -3.69
N GLN A 26 15.14 8.84 -4.59
CA GLN A 26 15.95 9.12 -5.76
C GLN A 26 15.08 9.91 -6.76
N LYS A 27 15.69 10.86 -7.47
CA LYS A 27 15.03 11.47 -8.64
C LYS A 27 14.59 10.36 -9.57
N GLY A 28 13.30 10.29 -9.89
CA GLY A 28 12.71 9.18 -10.66
C GLY A 28 11.72 8.30 -9.90
N ASP A 29 11.55 8.52 -8.59
CA ASP A 29 10.62 7.72 -7.80
C ASP A 29 9.15 8.03 -8.08
N SER A 30 8.36 6.97 -8.24
CA SER A 30 6.91 7.06 -8.38
C SER A 30 6.20 6.41 -7.19
N PHE A 31 5.33 7.19 -6.56
CA PHE A 31 4.57 6.84 -5.37
C PHE A 31 3.10 6.67 -5.72
N LEU A 32 2.50 5.61 -5.20
CA LEU A 32 1.06 5.50 -5.10
C LEU A 32 0.62 6.13 -3.77
N PHE A 33 -0.37 7.02 -3.81
CA PHE A 33 -0.91 7.68 -2.63
C PHE A 33 -2.41 7.39 -2.51
N LEU A 34 -2.77 6.48 -1.62
CA LEU A 34 -4.14 6.08 -1.34
C LEU A 34 -4.63 6.84 -0.12
N TYR A 35 -5.82 7.42 -0.18
CA TYR A 35 -6.40 8.15 0.94
C TYR A 35 -7.90 7.86 1.06
N ASP A 36 -8.41 7.86 2.29
CA ASP A 36 -9.85 7.83 2.54
C ASP A 36 -10.46 9.23 2.34
N GLU A 37 -11.70 9.31 1.87
CA GLU A 37 -12.39 10.54 1.45
C GLU A 37 -12.36 11.70 2.46
N LYS A 38 -12.40 11.38 3.76
CA LYS A 38 -12.47 12.38 4.85
C LYS A 38 -11.10 12.84 5.37
N VAL A 39 -9.99 12.39 4.76
CA VAL A 39 -8.64 12.67 5.25
C VAL A 39 -8.07 13.97 4.69
N GLU A 40 -7.40 14.74 5.54
CA GLU A 40 -6.71 15.98 5.17
C GLU A 40 -5.39 15.71 4.43
N LYS A 41 -5.48 15.46 3.11
CA LYS A 41 -4.35 15.11 2.25
C LYS A 41 -3.53 16.30 1.73
N PHE A 42 -4.07 17.51 1.75
CA PHE A 42 -3.48 18.67 1.07
C PHE A 42 -2.15 19.13 1.68
N ASN A 43 -1.93 18.87 2.96
CA ASN A 43 -0.63 19.09 3.60
C ASN A 43 0.48 18.24 2.97
N SER A 44 0.15 16.99 2.59
CA SER A 44 1.08 16.09 1.89
C SER A 44 1.39 16.60 0.49
N TYR A 45 0.36 17.02 -0.24
CA TYR A 45 0.48 17.57 -1.59
C TYR A 45 1.33 18.83 -1.60
N ARG A 46 1.05 19.76 -0.68
CA ARG A 46 1.81 20.99 -0.50
C ARG A 46 3.28 20.70 -0.24
N SER A 47 3.58 19.82 0.71
CA SER A 47 4.98 19.51 1.06
C SER A 47 5.72 18.85 -0.10
N PHE A 48 5.05 17.95 -0.83
CA PHE A 48 5.61 17.32 -2.03
C PHE A 48 5.97 18.35 -3.12
N LEU A 49 5.07 19.30 -3.42
CA LEU A 49 5.31 20.36 -4.41
C LEU A 49 6.38 21.36 -3.95
N GLU A 50 6.35 21.80 -2.69
CA GLU A 50 7.36 22.69 -2.12
C GLU A 50 8.76 22.11 -2.21
N ASN A 51 8.90 20.79 -2.01
CA ASN A 51 10.18 20.12 -2.14
C ASN A 51 10.71 20.16 -3.58
N GLY A 52 9.87 19.87 -4.58
CA GLY A 52 10.27 19.97 -5.99
C GLY A 52 10.68 21.38 -6.39
N LEU A 53 9.89 22.39 -5.99
CA LEU A 53 10.17 23.80 -6.27
C LEU A 53 11.50 24.26 -5.64
N LYS A 54 11.80 23.85 -4.41
CA LYS A 54 13.09 24.13 -3.74
C LYS A 54 14.29 23.51 -4.46
N ASN A 55 14.07 22.38 -5.14
CA ASN A 55 15.10 21.65 -5.89
C ASN A 55 15.14 22.05 -7.38
N ASN A 56 14.54 23.19 -7.76
CA ASN A 56 14.46 23.71 -9.13
C ASN A 56 13.83 22.72 -10.12
N GLU A 57 12.87 21.92 -9.66
CA GLU A 57 12.07 21.03 -10.51
C GLU A 57 10.88 21.79 -11.10
N VAL A 58 10.45 21.38 -12.30
CA VAL A 58 9.19 21.86 -12.88
C VAL A 58 8.07 20.96 -12.39
N CYS A 59 7.13 21.56 -11.66
CA CYS A 59 6.04 20.84 -11.01
C CYS A 59 4.76 20.88 -11.86
N LEU A 60 4.01 19.78 -11.84
CA LEU A 60 2.62 19.69 -12.31
C LEU A 60 1.76 19.24 -11.13
N TYR A 61 0.70 19.99 -10.85
CA TYR A 61 -0.42 19.50 -10.05
C TYR A 61 -1.63 19.35 -10.98
N ALA A 62 -2.04 18.10 -11.19
CA ALA A 62 -3.23 17.77 -11.95
C ALA A 62 -4.28 17.16 -11.02
N PHE A 63 -5.55 17.55 -11.19
CA PHE A 63 -6.64 17.15 -10.31
C PHE A 63 -7.97 17.08 -11.07
N GLU A 64 -8.93 16.32 -10.57
CA GLU A 64 -10.29 16.28 -11.13
C GLU A 64 -10.96 17.66 -11.08
N ASN A 65 -11.48 18.16 -12.21
CA ASN A 65 -12.07 19.50 -12.34
C ASN A 65 -13.43 19.64 -11.61
N VAL A 66 -13.39 19.61 -10.28
CA VAL A 66 -14.53 19.78 -9.38
C VAL A 66 -14.19 20.85 -8.36
N GLU A 67 -15.19 21.53 -7.80
CA GLU A 67 -14.97 22.51 -6.75
C GLU A 67 -14.35 21.83 -5.51
N HIS A 68 -13.08 22.14 -5.25
CA HIS A 68 -12.27 21.58 -4.17
C HIS A 68 -11.80 22.66 -3.23
N LYS A 69 -11.68 22.30 -1.95
CA LYS A 69 -11.35 23.21 -0.84
C LYS A 69 -9.91 23.75 -0.88
N TRP A 70 -9.04 23.17 -1.71
CA TRP A 70 -7.63 23.56 -1.78
C TRP A 70 -7.36 24.42 -3.00
N HIS A 71 -6.83 25.62 -2.75
CA HIS A 71 -6.51 26.64 -3.75
C HIS A 71 -5.00 26.87 -3.81
N PRO A 72 -4.24 25.99 -4.48
CA PRO A 72 -2.78 26.12 -4.60
C PRO A 72 -2.36 27.42 -5.29
N GLU A 73 -3.21 28.01 -6.12
CA GLU A 73 -3.01 29.32 -6.75
C GLU A 73 -2.73 30.44 -5.76
N ASN A 74 -3.36 30.42 -4.58
CA ASN A 74 -3.16 31.42 -3.54
C ASN A 74 -1.82 31.24 -2.82
N ILE A 75 -1.28 30.02 -2.81
CA ILE A 75 -0.06 29.64 -2.09
C ILE A 75 1.17 29.78 -2.99
N PHE A 76 1.04 29.43 -4.28
CA PHE A 76 2.13 29.30 -5.25
C PHE A 76 2.04 30.31 -6.40
N ALA A 77 1.35 31.44 -6.22
CA ALA A 77 1.10 32.43 -7.27
C ALA A 77 2.36 32.79 -8.08
N LYS A 78 3.48 33.07 -7.40
CA LYS A 78 4.76 33.42 -8.04
C LYS A 78 5.36 32.27 -8.85
N GLN A 79 5.29 31.05 -8.35
CA GLN A 79 5.81 29.87 -9.06
C GLN A 79 4.95 29.51 -10.27
N ILE A 80 3.64 29.79 -10.21
CA ILE A 80 2.72 29.63 -11.34
C ILE A 80 3.02 30.68 -12.41
N GLU A 81 3.19 31.95 -12.03
CA GLU A 81 3.56 33.04 -12.93
C GLU A 81 4.89 32.75 -13.65
N ASN A 82 5.88 32.27 -12.91
CA ASN A 82 7.20 31.90 -13.43
C ASN A 82 7.21 30.55 -14.18
N LYS A 83 6.06 29.88 -14.35
CA LYS A 83 5.92 28.58 -15.01
C LYS A 83 6.75 27.45 -14.36
N GLN A 84 7.08 27.58 -13.07
CA GLN A 84 7.72 26.53 -12.28
C GLN A 84 6.69 25.54 -11.71
N LEU A 85 5.45 25.98 -11.50
CA LEU A 85 4.32 25.13 -11.15
C LEU A 85 3.20 25.28 -12.18
N HIS A 86 2.81 24.17 -12.79
CA HIS A 86 1.63 24.09 -13.64
C HIS A 86 0.46 23.50 -12.87
N ILE A 87 -0.64 24.22 -12.81
CA ILE A 87 -1.92 23.72 -12.30
C ILE A 87 -2.75 23.24 -13.50
N PHE A 88 -3.34 22.04 -13.42
CA PHE A 88 -4.04 21.43 -14.53
C PHE A 88 -5.32 20.68 -14.09
N PRO A 89 -6.50 21.31 -14.22
CA PRO A 89 -7.76 20.62 -14.06
C PRO A 89 -7.92 19.55 -15.14
N ILE A 90 -8.15 18.30 -14.73
CA ILE A 90 -8.35 17.15 -15.60
C ILE A 90 -9.80 17.17 -16.05
N THR A 91 -10.03 17.56 -17.30
CA THR A 91 -11.34 17.45 -17.97
C THR A 91 -11.53 16.07 -18.58
N ASP A 92 -10.43 15.47 -19.04
CA ASP A 92 -10.38 14.15 -19.66
C ASP A 92 -8.94 13.61 -19.59
N LEU A 93 -8.79 12.29 -19.70
CA LEU A 93 -7.48 11.65 -19.57
C LEU A 93 -6.57 11.88 -20.78
N GLN A 94 -7.13 12.14 -21.97
CA GLN A 94 -6.32 12.40 -23.16
C GLN A 94 -5.62 13.77 -23.07
N SER A 95 -6.30 14.79 -22.51
CA SER A 95 -5.71 16.10 -22.28
C SER A 95 -4.61 16.06 -21.22
N LEU A 96 -4.79 15.26 -20.16
CA LEU A 96 -3.74 14.97 -19.18
C LEU A 96 -2.51 14.33 -19.85
N ASP A 97 -2.70 13.28 -20.65
CA ASP A 97 -1.62 12.59 -21.37
C ASP A 97 -0.85 13.53 -22.32
N LYS A 98 -1.58 14.40 -23.05
CA LYS A 98 -0.99 15.41 -23.92
C LYS A 98 -0.18 16.43 -23.11
N LYS A 99 -0.72 16.90 -21.98
CA LYS A 99 -0.05 17.85 -21.08
C LYS A 99 1.25 17.27 -20.53
N ILE A 100 1.22 16.04 -20.00
CA ILE A 100 2.41 15.36 -19.47
C ILE A 100 3.44 15.13 -20.57
N SER A 101 3.01 14.72 -21.77
CA SER A 101 3.90 14.51 -22.91
C SER A 101 4.61 15.81 -23.33
N LYS A 102 3.89 16.94 -23.36
CA LYS A 102 4.47 18.26 -23.61
C LYS A 102 5.48 18.67 -22.54
N MET A 103 5.21 18.39 -21.26
CA MET A 103 6.18 18.68 -20.20
C MET A 103 7.43 17.80 -20.30
N CYS A 104 7.27 16.53 -20.69
CA CYS A 104 8.39 15.62 -20.90
C CYS A 104 9.25 15.98 -22.12
N THR A 105 8.70 16.64 -23.15
CA THR A 105 9.52 17.13 -24.27
C THR A 105 10.32 18.37 -23.89
N MET A 106 9.75 19.26 -23.06
CA MET A 106 10.45 20.44 -22.55
C MET A 106 11.69 20.09 -21.71
N THR A 107 11.69 18.96 -21.00
CA THR A 107 12.83 18.53 -20.18
C THR A 107 13.93 17.81 -20.95
N LYS A 108 13.68 17.38 -22.20
CA LYS A 108 14.71 16.81 -23.07
C LYS A 108 15.63 17.87 -23.69
N SER A 109 15.21 19.14 -23.75
CA SER A 109 15.95 20.20 -24.44
C SER A 109 16.60 21.23 -23.52
N ASP A 110 16.15 21.40 -22.28
CA ASP A 110 16.70 22.35 -21.30
C ASP A 110 16.41 21.91 -19.85
N ALA A 111 17.39 22.03 -18.95
CA ALA A 111 17.55 21.19 -17.76
C ALA A 111 16.69 21.55 -16.52
N ALA A 112 15.65 20.74 -16.21
CA ALA A 112 15.04 20.62 -14.88
C ALA A 112 14.28 19.28 -14.73
N PRO A 113 14.42 18.53 -13.62
CA PRO A 113 13.59 17.34 -13.35
C PRO A 113 12.10 17.69 -13.27
N LEU A 114 11.23 16.70 -13.52
CA LEU A 114 9.78 16.88 -13.37
C LEU A 114 9.30 16.35 -12.04
N ARG A 115 8.37 17.09 -11.43
CA ARG A 115 7.58 16.61 -10.30
C ARG A 115 6.11 16.58 -10.67
N LEU A 116 5.51 15.39 -10.67
CA LEU A 116 4.11 15.22 -11.07
C LEU A 116 3.29 14.80 -9.86
N LEU A 117 2.35 15.64 -9.43
CA LEU A 117 1.30 15.27 -8.49
C LEU A 117 0.01 15.16 -9.28
N ILE A 118 -0.54 13.95 -9.38
CA ILE A 118 -1.77 13.69 -10.12
C ILE A 118 -2.78 13.10 -9.15
N ASP A 119 -3.80 13.88 -8.82
CA ASP A 119 -4.92 13.44 -8.02
C ASP A 119 -6.03 12.96 -8.96
N PHE A 120 -6.14 11.63 -9.09
CA PHE A 120 -7.20 11.00 -9.88
C PHE A 120 -8.54 11.01 -9.13
N CYS A 121 -8.57 11.35 -7.84
CA CYS A 121 -9.77 11.51 -7.02
C CYS A 121 -10.86 10.46 -7.31
N ASN A 122 -11.97 10.86 -7.92
CA ASN A 122 -13.11 10.00 -8.24
C ASN A 122 -13.21 9.67 -9.74
N LEU A 123 -12.18 9.96 -10.54
CA LEU A 123 -12.11 9.58 -11.96
C LEU A 123 -12.10 8.07 -12.20
N THR A 124 -12.09 7.27 -11.13
CA THR A 124 -12.02 5.81 -11.11
C THR A 124 -13.38 5.11 -11.13
N ASN A 125 -14.40 5.77 -11.67
CA ASN A 125 -15.65 5.10 -12.03
C ASN A 125 -15.36 3.92 -13.00
N PRO A 126 -16.17 2.84 -12.97
CA PRO A 126 -15.91 1.63 -13.77
C PRO A 126 -15.65 1.87 -15.26
N GLU A 127 -16.24 2.91 -15.84
CA GLU A 127 -16.10 3.26 -17.25
C GLU A 127 -14.73 3.86 -17.61
N ASN A 128 -14.04 4.49 -16.65
CA ASN A 128 -12.82 5.25 -16.89
C ASN A 128 -11.56 4.58 -16.32
N ILE A 129 -11.72 3.49 -15.56
CA ILE A 129 -10.63 2.97 -14.76
C ILE A 129 -9.45 2.45 -15.57
N ASP A 130 -9.69 1.74 -16.67
CA ASP A 130 -8.61 1.22 -17.51
C ASP A 130 -7.84 2.37 -18.18
N ALA A 131 -8.53 3.47 -18.49
CA ALA A 131 -7.89 4.67 -19.03
C ALA A 131 -7.03 5.37 -17.96
N VAL A 132 -7.50 5.44 -16.71
CA VAL A 132 -6.72 5.99 -15.59
C VAL A 132 -5.47 5.15 -15.33
N VAL A 133 -5.61 3.83 -15.26
CA VAL A 133 -4.51 2.86 -15.12
C VAL A 133 -3.51 3.02 -16.27
N SER A 134 -3.99 3.07 -17.51
CA SER A 134 -3.16 3.28 -18.71
C SER A 134 -2.40 4.61 -18.67
N SER A 135 -3.03 5.69 -18.20
CA SER A 135 -2.38 6.99 -18.02
C SER A 135 -1.28 6.91 -16.96
N GLY A 136 -1.54 6.26 -15.82
CA GLY A 136 -0.56 5.97 -14.78
C GLY A 136 0.64 5.16 -15.29
N GLU A 137 0.38 4.11 -16.08
CA GLU A 137 1.44 3.31 -16.70
C GLU A 137 2.34 4.14 -17.64
N LYS A 138 1.77 5.06 -18.41
CA LYS A 138 2.55 5.94 -19.30
C LYS A 138 3.50 6.82 -18.51
N ILE A 139 3.07 7.33 -17.35
CA ILE A 139 3.92 8.13 -16.46
C ILE A 139 5.06 7.29 -15.91
N LEU A 140 4.75 6.08 -15.41
CA LEU A 140 5.74 5.15 -14.88
C LEU A 140 6.76 4.68 -15.93
N ARG A 141 6.33 4.51 -17.18
CA ARG A 141 7.25 4.20 -18.28
C ARG A 141 8.18 5.38 -18.56
N LYS A 142 7.65 6.61 -18.57
CA LYS A 142 8.44 7.83 -18.76
C LYS A 142 9.41 8.10 -17.59
N SER A 143 9.06 7.78 -16.35
CA SER A 143 9.94 7.98 -15.18
C SER A 143 11.16 7.06 -15.18
N LYS A 144 11.15 5.98 -15.96
CA LYS A 144 12.34 5.14 -16.20
C LYS A 144 13.36 5.77 -17.15
N GLU A 145 12.92 6.69 -18.01
CA GLU A 145 13.75 7.33 -19.04
C GLU A 145 14.13 8.78 -18.69
N LEU A 146 13.30 9.44 -17.89
CA LEU A 146 13.42 10.84 -17.52
C LEU A 146 13.39 10.98 -16.00
N PRO A 147 14.07 11.99 -15.41
CA PRO A 147 14.06 12.24 -13.98
C PRO A 147 12.70 12.80 -13.54
N ILE A 148 11.70 11.92 -13.44
CA ILE A 148 10.32 12.24 -13.06
C ILE A 148 10.05 11.65 -11.69
N THR A 149 9.85 12.50 -10.70
CA THR A 149 9.33 12.09 -9.39
C THR A 149 7.82 12.29 -9.39
N SER A 150 7.02 11.27 -9.08
CA SER A 150 5.56 11.38 -9.21
C SER A 150 4.79 10.84 -8.01
N ILE A 151 3.69 11.51 -7.65
CA ILE A 151 2.61 10.94 -6.84
C ILE A 151 1.41 10.74 -7.76
N SER A 152 0.87 9.53 -7.76
CA SER A 152 -0.47 9.26 -8.28
C SER A 152 -1.39 8.97 -7.10
N ALA A 153 -2.34 9.88 -6.86
CA ALA A 153 -3.21 9.86 -5.72
C ALA A 153 -4.62 9.38 -6.08
N PHE A 154 -5.22 8.57 -5.21
CA PHE A 154 -6.54 7.99 -5.41
C PHE A 154 -7.34 7.97 -4.11
N ASN A 155 -8.63 8.29 -4.21
CA ASN A 155 -9.57 8.06 -3.14
C ASN A 155 -9.88 6.56 -3.06
N THR A 156 -9.71 5.94 -1.90
CA THR A 156 -9.95 4.49 -1.70
C THR A 156 -11.43 4.14 -1.80
N ASN A 157 -12.33 5.07 -1.44
CA ASN A 157 -13.78 4.86 -1.48
C ASN A 157 -14.30 4.65 -2.92
N SER A 158 -13.62 5.22 -3.92
CA SER A 158 -13.98 5.13 -5.34
C SER A 158 -13.25 3.97 -6.06
N LEU A 159 -12.50 3.13 -5.33
CA LEU A 159 -11.79 1.99 -5.90
C LEU A 159 -12.37 0.67 -5.39
N ASN A 160 -12.67 -0.25 -6.32
CA ASN A 160 -12.94 -1.63 -5.95
C ASN A 160 -11.63 -2.41 -5.72
N TYR A 161 -11.73 -3.58 -5.08
CA TYR A 161 -10.56 -4.40 -4.72
C TYR A 161 -9.70 -4.84 -5.92
N GLU A 162 -10.32 -5.13 -7.07
CA GLU A 162 -9.60 -5.55 -8.28
C GLU A 162 -8.69 -4.42 -8.79
N VAL A 163 -9.24 -3.20 -8.77
CA VAL A 163 -8.57 -1.98 -9.21
C VAL A 163 -7.44 -1.59 -8.27
N VAL A 164 -7.66 -1.62 -6.95
CA VAL A 164 -6.60 -1.41 -5.96
C VAL A 164 -5.44 -2.35 -6.23
N GLY A 165 -5.72 -3.64 -6.48
CA GLY A 165 -4.69 -4.63 -6.80
C GLY A 165 -3.97 -4.38 -8.12
N LYS A 166 -4.65 -3.87 -9.15
CA LYS A 166 -4.01 -3.46 -10.42
C LYS A 166 -3.04 -2.29 -10.19
N ILE A 167 -3.51 -1.24 -9.51
CA ILE A 167 -2.74 -0.01 -9.28
C ILE A 167 -1.55 -0.30 -8.34
N MET A 168 -1.74 -1.01 -7.23
CA MET A 168 -0.65 -1.33 -6.29
C MET A 168 0.51 -2.12 -6.91
N ARG A 169 0.24 -2.95 -7.93
CA ARG A 169 1.29 -3.70 -8.66
C ARG A 169 2.17 -2.82 -9.54
N MET A 170 1.73 -1.61 -9.85
CA MET A 170 2.45 -0.69 -10.73
C MET A 170 3.50 0.14 -9.98
N TYR A 171 3.34 0.35 -8.66
CA TYR A 171 4.18 1.27 -7.89
C TYR A 171 5.05 0.51 -6.88
N GLU A 172 6.34 0.85 -6.83
CA GLU A 172 7.30 0.29 -5.88
C GLU A 172 7.17 0.88 -4.48
N LYS A 173 6.47 2.01 -4.33
CA LYS A 173 6.30 2.73 -3.07
C LYS A 173 4.83 3.11 -2.93
N VAL A 174 4.19 2.62 -1.87
CA VAL A 174 2.78 2.88 -1.59
C VAL A 174 2.63 3.59 -0.26
N ILE A 175 1.89 4.69 -0.30
CA ILE A 175 1.49 5.50 0.84
C ILE A 175 -0.02 5.31 1.00
N PHE A 176 -0.47 4.96 2.19
CA PHE A 176 -1.88 4.83 2.52
C PHE A 176 -2.22 5.73 3.72
N LEU A 177 -3.28 6.53 3.62
CA LEU A 177 -3.79 7.41 4.66
C LEU A 177 -5.22 7.03 5.03
N ASN A 178 -5.41 6.56 6.26
CA ASN A 178 -6.71 6.11 6.74
C ASN A 178 -7.52 7.23 7.42
N GLN A 179 -8.81 6.99 7.68
CA GLN A 179 -9.71 7.93 8.38
C GLN A 179 -9.24 8.38 9.77
N ALA A 180 -8.33 7.64 10.43
CA ALA A 180 -7.76 8.04 11.71
C ALA A 180 -6.54 8.98 11.55
N GLY A 181 -6.21 9.39 10.33
CA GLY A 181 -5.00 10.17 10.01
C GLY A 181 -3.71 9.35 10.11
N GLU A 182 -3.81 8.03 10.32
CA GLU A 182 -2.65 7.15 10.40
C GLU A 182 -2.16 6.84 8.98
N MET A 183 -0.90 7.19 8.71
CA MET A 183 -0.23 6.85 7.46
C MET A 183 0.51 5.51 7.59
N CYS A 184 0.21 4.57 6.69
CA CYS A 184 0.98 3.35 6.49
C CYS A 184 1.84 3.51 5.22
N VAL A 185 3.15 3.43 5.37
CA VAL A 185 4.09 3.37 4.24
C VAL A 185 4.44 1.91 3.99
N SER A 186 4.04 1.39 2.84
CA SER A 186 4.46 0.09 2.37
C SER A 186 5.51 0.28 1.28
N LEU A 187 6.72 -0.18 1.57
CA LEU A 187 7.73 -0.48 0.54
C LEU A 187 7.52 -1.95 0.20
N PRO A 188 6.75 -2.29 -0.85
CA PRO A 188 6.71 -3.67 -1.31
C PRO A 188 8.15 -4.10 -1.60
N THR A 189 8.72 -4.92 -0.71
CA THR A 189 10.07 -5.46 -0.86
C THR A 189 9.97 -6.54 -1.92
N PHE A 190 9.96 -6.13 -3.19
CA PHE A 190 10.07 -7.04 -4.31
C PHE A 190 11.53 -7.47 -4.40
N SER A 191 11.89 -8.51 -3.64
CA SER A 191 13.08 -9.28 -3.93
C SER A 191 13.04 -9.64 -5.41
N ARG A 192 13.98 -9.10 -6.20
CA ARG A 192 14.30 -9.55 -7.57
C ARG A 192 14.78 -11.00 -7.50
N ILE A 193 13.86 -11.93 -7.26
CA ILE A 193 14.06 -13.35 -7.50
C ILE A 193 13.19 -13.67 -8.70
N LYS A 194 13.84 -13.90 -9.85
CA LYS A 194 13.22 -14.57 -11.00
C LYS A 194 12.68 -15.91 -10.50
N LEU A 195 11.38 -16.05 -10.23
CA LEU A 195 10.72 -17.36 -10.18
C LEU A 195 9.19 -17.24 -10.33
N SER A 196 8.72 -17.83 -11.44
CA SER A 196 7.35 -18.31 -11.73
C SER A 196 6.22 -17.28 -11.97
N LYS A 197 5.50 -17.51 -13.07
CA LYS A 197 4.25 -16.86 -13.50
C LYS A 197 3.06 -17.23 -12.60
N LYS A 198 3.05 -16.81 -11.33
CA LYS A 198 1.81 -16.66 -10.55
C LYS A 198 1.74 -15.22 -10.00
N PRO A 199 0.59 -14.54 -10.07
CA PRO A 199 0.49 -13.15 -9.61
C PRO A 199 0.83 -13.09 -8.11
N SER A 200 1.77 -12.22 -7.76
CA SER A 200 2.30 -12.05 -6.40
C SER A 200 1.39 -11.23 -5.47
N PHE A 201 0.11 -11.12 -5.80
CA PHE A 201 -0.93 -10.51 -4.97
C PHE A 201 -2.31 -10.96 -5.47
N GLU A 202 -3.13 -11.47 -4.55
CA GLU A 202 -4.54 -11.80 -4.76
C GLU A 202 -5.36 -10.86 -3.89
N ALA A 203 -6.19 -10.03 -4.51
CA ALA A 203 -7.13 -9.18 -3.79
C ALA A 203 -8.32 -10.05 -3.36
N VAL A 204 -8.42 -10.33 -2.07
CA VAL A 204 -9.51 -11.13 -1.48
C VAL A 204 -10.39 -10.19 -0.67
N SER A 205 -11.72 -10.30 -0.80
CA SER A 205 -12.64 -9.48 -0.02
C SER A 205 -12.46 -9.76 1.48
N GLN A 206 -12.78 -8.77 2.32
CA GLN A 206 -12.74 -8.96 3.77
C GLN A 206 -13.70 -10.09 4.20
N GLU A 207 -14.88 -10.18 3.59
CA GLU A 207 -15.87 -11.23 3.88
C GLU A 207 -15.35 -12.63 3.56
N THR A 208 -14.71 -12.82 2.40
CA THR A 208 -14.09 -14.09 2.02
C THR A 208 -12.94 -14.43 2.97
N THR A 209 -12.13 -13.43 3.34
CA THR A 209 -11.03 -13.61 4.30
C THR A 209 -11.54 -14.02 5.68
N GLU A 210 -12.57 -13.35 6.21
CA GLU A 210 -13.18 -13.69 7.48
C GLU A 210 -13.81 -15.08 7.47
N THR A 211 -14.51 -15.42 6.39
CA THR A 211 -15.11 -16.75 6.20
C THR A 211 -14.03 -17.82 6.17
N PHE A 212 -12.95 -17.59 5.44
CA PHE A 212 -11.80 -18.49 5.39
C PHE A 212 -11.16 -18.66 6.78
N VAL A 213 -10.93 -17.57 7.52
CA VAL A 213 -10.35 -17.63 8.87
C VAL A 213 -11.25 -18.39 9.83
N LYS A 214 -12.56 -18.11 9.83
CA LYS A 214 -13.53 -18.77 10.70
C LYS A 214 -13.62 -20.27 10.40
N ASN A 215 -13.67 -20.65 9.12
CA ASN A 215 -13.74 -22.06 8.70
C ASN A 215 -12.44 -22.83 8.95
N ASN A 216 -11.29 -22.14 8.97
CA ASN A 216 -9.97 -22.76 9.11
C ASN A 216 -9.27 -22.36 10.42
N LEU A 217 -10.04 -21.96 11.44
CA LEU A 217 -9.47 -21.40 12.66
C LEU A 217 -8.55 -22.39 13.40
N GLU A 218 -8.92 -23.68 13.41
CA GLU A 218 -8.12 -24.74 14.05
C GLU A 218 -6.70 -24.80 13.45
N ILE A 219 -6.59 -24.89 12.13
CA ILE A 219 -5.30 -25.05 11.47
C ILE A 219 -4.44 -23.79 11.56
N ILE A 220 -5.07 -22.62 11.48
CA ILE A 220 -4.40 -21.32 11.67
C ILE A 220 -3.84 -21.24 13.10
N THR A 221 -4.64 -21.58 14.11
CA THR A 221 -4.22 -21.57 15.51
C THR A 221 -3.05 -22.52 15.76
N LEU A 222 -3.13 -23.75 15.24
CA LEU A 222 -2.06 -24.74 15.35
C LEU A 222 -0.76 -24.29 14.67
N TYR A 223 -0.87 -23.68 13.49
CA TYR A 223 0.28 -23.12 12.79
C TYR A 223 0.96 -22.01 13.60
N LEU A 224 0.19 -21.08 14.18
CA LEU A 224 0.72 -19.99 15.01
C LEU A 224 1.45 -20.52 16.25
N LEU A 225 0.84 -21.46 16.96
CA LEU A 225 1.43 -22.09 18.15
C LEU A 225 2.64 -22.98 17.82
N GLY A 226 2.71 -23.48 16.59
CA GLY A 226 3.89 -24.18 16.08
C GLY A 226 5.07 -23.25 15.78
N LYS A 227 4.85 -21.95 15.58
CA LYS A 227 5.91 -20.96 15.42
C LYS A 227 6.49 -20.52 16.75
N LYS A 228 5.64 -20.27 17.75
CA LYS A 228 6.05 -19.93 19.11
C LYS A 228 4.91 -20.19 20.10
N PRO A 229 5.23 -20.48 21.38
CA PRO A 229 4.24 -20.46 22.45
C PRO A 229 3.56 -19.10 22.56
N MET A 230 2.26 -19.09 22.86
CA MET A 230 1.45 -17.87 22.95
C MET A 230 0.39 -17.98 24.04
N CYS A 231 0.00 -16.86 24.65
CA CYS A 231 -1.23 -16.82 25.44
C CYS A 231 -2.46 -16.71 24.53
N GLY A 232 -3.66 -17.02 25.04
CA GLY A 232 -4.89 -16.98 24.23
C GLY A 232 -5.20 -15.60 23.64
N TYR A 233 -4.86 -14.53 24.36
CA TYR A 233 -4.97 -13.16 23.86
C TYR A 233 -4.02 -12.90 22.68
N ASP A 234 -2.78 -13.37 22.74
CA ASP A 234 -1.80 -13.21 21.67
C ASP A 234 -2.22 -13.94 20.40
N VAL A 235 -2.87 -15.10 20.53
CA VAL A 235 -3.48 -15.82 19.39
C VAL A 235 -4.54 -14.95 18.71
N ILE A 236 -5.50 -14.42 19.48
CA ILE A 236 -6.56 -13.54 18.96
C ILE A 236 -5.95 -12.30 18.28
N LYS A 237 -5.00 -11.64 18.95
CA LYS A 237 -4.34 -10.44 18.45
C LYS A 237 -3.57 -10.71 17.16
N THR A 238 -2.84 -11.82 17.09
CA THR A 238 -2.06 -12.20 15.90
C THR A 238 -2.98 -12.47 14.71
N ILE A 239 -4.10 -13.18 14.92
CA ILE A 239 -5.07 -13.44 13.85
C ILE A 239 -5.69 -12.12 13.36
N SER A 240 -6.08 -11.23 14.27
CA SER A 240 -6.65 -9.92 13.91
C SER A 240 -5.66 -9.06 13.13
N GLN A 241 -4.37 -9.04 13.51
CA GLN A 241 -3.35 -8.26 12.82
C GLN A 241 -3.01 -8.82 11.43
N GLN A 242 -2.93 -10.15 11.28
CA GLN A 242 -2.54 -10.78 10.02
C GLN A 242 -3.68 -10.84 9.00
N PHE A 243 -4.92 -11.09 9.47
CA PHE A 243 -6.05 -11.36 8.58
C PHE A 243 -7.16 -10.30 8.63
N ARG A 244 -6.99 -9.24 9.45
CA ARG A 244 -8.03 -8.22 9.70
C ARG A 244 -9.38 -8.82 10.17
N CYS A 245 -9.34 -10.01 10.77
CA CYS A 245 -10.51 -10.72 11.26
C CYS A 245 -10.57 -10.65 12.79
N PHE A 246 -11.67 -10.10 13.31
CA PHE A 246 -11.90 -9.99 14.76
C PHE A 246 -12.61 -11.22 15.28
N LEU A 247 -11.90 -12.02 16.09
CA LEU A 247 -12.46 -13.21 16.73
C LEU A 247 -12.79 -12.91 18.19
N SER A 248 -13.95 -13.39 18.62
CA SER A 248 -14.35 -13.27 20.02
C SER A 248 -13.52 -14.23 20.90
N GLN A 249 -13.39 -13.88 22.18
CA GLN A 249 -12.84 -14.80 23.17
C GLN A 249 -13.63 -16.13 23.23
N GLY A 250 -14.96 -16.06 23.08
CA GLY A 250 -15.84 -17.22 23.02
C GLY A 250 -15.63 -18.13 21.80
N THR A 251 -14.83 -17.72 20.83
CA THR A 251 -14.47 -18.54 19.66
C THR A 251 -13.10 -19.21 19.87
N VAL A 252 -12.10 -18.46 20.34
CA VAL A 252 -10.72 -18.95 20.42
C VAL A 252 -10.46 -19.79 21.67
N TYR A 253 -10.95 -19.38 22.84
CA TYR A 253 -10.67 -20.12 24.07
C TYR A 253 -11.28 -21.53 24.10
N PRO A 254 -12.52 -21.76 23.64
CA PRO A 254 -13.06 -23.13 23.53
C PRO A 254 -12.25 -24.03 22.60
N LEU A 255 -11.74 -23.48 21.49
CA LEU A 255 -10.85 -24.21 20.58
C LEU A 255 -9.55 -24.60 21.28
N LEU A 256 -8.90 -23.65 21.97
CA LEU A 256 -7.66 -23.92 22.71
C LEU A 256 -7.86 -24.99 23.78
N TYR A 257 -8.97 -24.94 24.52
CA TYR A 257 -9.34 -25.97 25.48
C TYR A 257 -9.59 -27.34 24.83
N SER A 258 -10.27 -27.37 23.68
CA SER A 258 -10.48 -28.61 22.92
C SER A 258 -9.15 -29.24 22.47
N LEU A 259 -8.22 -28.42 21.98
CA LEU A 259 -6.91 -28.88 21.51
C LEU A 259 -6.00 -29.35 22.66
N GLU A 260 -6.11 -28.71 23.84
CA GLU A 260 -5.48 -29.19 25.09
C GLU A 260 -6.03 -30.56 25.49
N ASN A 261 -7.36 -30.71 25.55
CA ASN A 261 -8.00 -31.99 25.93
C ASN A 261 -7.67 -33.13 24.96
N LYS A 262 -7.42 -32.82 23.68
CA LYS A 262 -6.95 -33.78 22.67
C LYS A 262 -5.47 -34.15 22.82
N GLY A 263 -4.74 -33.55 23.77
CA GLY A 263 -3.32 -33.77 23.99
C GLY A 263 -2.40 -33.12 22.93
N ILE A 264 -2.96 -32.28 22.05
CA ILE A 264 -2.21 -31.59 20.99
C ILE A 264 -1.46 -30.39 21.56
N LEU A 265 -2.09 -29.69 22.52
CA LEU A 265 -1.49 -28.57 23.25
C LEU A 265 -1.19 -28.97 24.69
N LYS A 266 -0.16 -28.35 25.24
CA LYS A 266 0.09 -28.26 26.68
C LYS A 266 -0.02 -26.82 27.13
N ILE A 267 -0.39 -26.64 28.41
CA ILE A 267 -0.47 -25.34 29.06
C ILE A 267 0.61 -25.24 30.13
N GLU A 268 1.38 -24.16 30.06
CA GLU A 268 2.28 -23.74 31.13
C GLU A 268 1.69 -22.47 31.77
N LYS A 269 1.72 -22.40 33.10
CA LYS A 269 1.31 -21.20 33.84
C LYS A 269 2.53 -20.31 34.03
N GLU A 270 2.57 -19.19 33.33
CA GLU A 270 3.59 -18.17 33.54
C GLU A 270 2.94 -16.95 34.21
N ALA A 271 3.34 -16.70 35.46
CA ALA A 271 2.71 -15.73 36.36
C ALA A 271 1.18 -15.91 36.48
N LYS A 272 0.41 -15.16 35.67
CA LYS A 272 -1.07 -15.16 35.65
C LYS A 272 -1.66 -15.56 34.29
N ALA A 273 -0.84 -15.85 33.28
CA ALA A 273 -1.29 -16.18 31.94
C ALA A 273 -1.10 -17.68 31.65
N LYS A 274 -2.09 -18.27 30.96
CA LYS A 274 -1.95 -19.60 30.36
C LYS A 274 -1.20 -19.46 29.04
N ILE A 275 0.00 -20.03 28.97
CA ILE A 275 0.80 -20.10 27.76
C ILE A 275 0.56 -21.47 27.11
N TYR A 276 0.09 -21.45 25.87
CA TYR A 276 -0.18 -22.63 25.06
C TYR A 276 1.04 -22.94 24.20
N SER A 277 1.39 -24.21 24.12
CA SER A 277 2.42 -24.71 23.19
C SER A 277 2.08 -26.12 22.70
N LEU A 278 2.62 -26.51 21.54
CA LEU A 278 2.42 -27.87 21.02
C LEU A 278 3.16 -28.88 21.89
N THR A 279 2.53 -30.03 22.14
CA THR A 279 3.22 -31.23 22.63
C THR A 279 4.08 -31.84 21.53
N GLU A 280 4.99 -32.76 21.86
CA GLU A 280 5.79 -33.47 20.84
C GLU A 280 4.90 -34.26 19.87
N GLU A 281 3.82 -34.87 20.39
CA GLU A 281 2.84 -35.54 19.54
C GLU A 281 1.98 -34.54 18.76
N GLY A 282 1.62 -33.41 19.38
CA GLY A 282 0.94 -32.30 18.73
C GLY A 282 1.71 -31.77 17.52
N LYS A 283 3.04 -31.63 17.60
CA LYS A 283 3.88 -31.23 16.46
C LYS A 283 3.74 -32.16 15.26
N LYS A 284 3.73 -33.48 15.48
CA LYS A 284 3.55 -34.48 14.41
C LYS A 284 2.16 -34.38 13.78
N ILE A 285 1.12 -34.29 14.62
CA ILE A 285 -0.28 -34.16 14.18
C ILE A 285 -0.46 -32.88 13.35
N VAL A 286 0.10 -31.76 13.82
CA VAL A 286 0.03 -30.47 13.12
C VAL A 286 0.71 -30.53 11.76
N GLY A 287 1.91 -31.12 11.68
CA GLY A 287 2.61 -31.31 10.40
C GLY A 287 1.74 -32.05 9.39
N LYS A 288 1.19 -33.21 9.79
CA LYS A 288 0.30 -34.02 8.96
C LYS A 288 -0.96 -33.24 8.53
N LYS A 289 -1.63 -32.57 9.46
CA LYS A 289 -2.83 -31.77 9.16
C LYS A 289 -2.55 -30.64 8.17
N ILE A 290 -1.42 -29.95 8.32
CA ILE A 290 -1.00 -28.88 7.40
C ILE A 290 -0.71 -29.43 6.01
N ASP A 291 -0.05 -30.58 5.90
CA ASP A 291 0.27 -31.18 4.62
C ASP A 291 -0.98 -31.73 3.90
N GLU A 292 -1.91 -32.34 4.64
CA GLU A 292 -3.23 -32.74 4.13
C GLU A 292 -4.03 -31.53 3.65
N PHE A 293 -4.07 -30.46 4.44
CA PHE A 293 -4.74 -29.22 4.06
C PHE A 293 -4.17 -28.62 2.77
N LYS A 294 -2.83 -28.55 2.65
CA LYS A 294 -2.16 -28.10 1.41
C LYS A 294 -2.44 -29.01 0.23
N ALA A 295 -2.51 -30.32 0.43
CA ALA A 295 -2.81 -31.27 -0.64
C ALA A 295 -4.26 -31.10 -1.14
N ALA A 296 -5.22 -31.02 -0.22
CA ALA A 296 -6.62 -30.77 -0.55
C ALA A 296 -6.80 -29.43 -1.28
N HIS A 297 -6.17 -28.36 -0.79
CA HIS A 297 -6.27 -27.04 -1.41
C HIS A 297 -5.65 -27.01 -2.81
N ARG A 298 -4.49 -27.63 -3.01
CA ARG A 298 -3.88 -27.77 -4.34
C ARG A 298 -4.79 -28.55 -5.31
N HIS A 299 -5.43 -29.62 -4.84
CA HIS A 299 -6.36 -30.38 -5.66
C HIS A 299 -7.57 -29.54 -6.07
N MET A 300 -8.20 -28.83 -5.13
CA MET A 300 -9.33 -27.94 -5.43
C MET A 300 -8.95 -26.82 -6.40
N LEU A 301 -7.82 -26.16 -6.19
CA LEU A 301 -7.34 -25.10 -7.10
C LEU A 301 -7.09 -25.67 -8.51
N GLY A 302 -6.57 -26.90 -8.62
CA GLY A 302 -6.39 -27.57 -9.91
C GLY A 302 -7.68 -27.99 -10.61
N LEU A 303 -8.85 -27.88 -9.97
CA LEU A 303 -10.15 -28.06 -10.64
C LEU A 303 -10.70 -26.74 -11.22
N ILE A 304 -10.12 -25.60 -10.83
CA ILE A 304 -10.63 -24.26 -11.13
C ILE A 304 -9.65 -23.47 -12.03
N GLU A 305 -8.36 -23.85 -12.07
CA GLU A 305 -7.34 -23.40 -13.04
C GLU A 305 -7.38 -24.20 -14.35
#